data_AF-A0ABD2ES03-F1
#
_entry.id   AF-A0ABD2ES03-F1
#
_cell.length_a   1.000
_cell.length_b   1.000
_cell.length_c   1.000
_cell.angle_alpha   90.00
_cell.angle_beta   90.00
_cell.angle_gamma   90.00
#
_symmetry.space_group_name_H-M   'P 1'
#
loop_
_entity.id
_entity.type
_entity.pdbx_description
1 polymer ?
#
loop_
_entity_poly.entity_id
_entity_poly.type
_entity_poly.pdbx_seq_one_letter_code
_entity_poly.pdbx_strand_id
1 'polypeptide(L)'
;WIPSPKPLSRGVPSLVDRYFTRWYKADVKGKPCEDHCILQHSNRICVITLAGSHPVLQSGKTIKSISYQISTNCSRLQNKVSGKFKRGAQFLTELAPLCKIYCSDGEEYTISSCVRGRLMEVNENILHKPSILQEKPSTEGYIAVVLPKFEESKSITEGLLTQKQYEEIVVKRINATTATS
;
A
#
# COMPACT_ATOMS: atom_id res chain seq x y z
N TRP A 1 24.98 11.87 -43.17
CA TRP A 1 24.61 11.05 -42.01
C TRP A 1 23.50 11.74 -41.26
N ILE A 2 22.25 11.34 -41.49
CA ILE A 2 21.10 11.80 -40.71
C ILE A 2 20.95 10.82 -39.54
N PRO A 3 21.02 11.26 -38.27
CA PRO A 3 20.85 10.34 -37.15
C PRO A 3 19.40 9.84 -37.12
N SER A 4 19.24 8.52 -37.08
CA SER A 4 17.94 7.85 -36.95
C SER A 4 17.16 8.38 -35.74
N PRO A 5 15.83 8.56 -35.85
CA PRO A 5 15.02 8.98 -34.71
C PRO A 5 15.11 7.94 -33.60
N LYS A 6 15.59 8.34 -32.43
CA LYS A 6 15.50 7.53 -31.21
C LYS A 6 14.01 7.30 -30.92
N PRO A 7 13.56 6.07 -30.62
CA PRO A 7 12.17 5.83 -30.27
C PRO A 7 11.82 6.60 -28.98
N LEU A 8 11.03 7.66 -29.11
CA LEU A 8 10.36 8.30 -27.99
C LEU A 8 9.15 7.45 -27.61
N SER A 9 9.37 6.38 -26.86
CA SER A 9 8.31 5.68 -26.15
C SER A 9 8.65 5.55 -24.67
N ARG A 10 8.93 6.68 -24.02
CA ARG A 10 8.69 6.78 -22.58
C ARG A 10 7.31 7.42 -22.45
N GLY A 11 6.30 6.57 -22.28
CA GLY A 11 4.92 7.00 -22.10
C GLY A 11 4.83 8.12 -21.07
N VAL A 12 3.90 9.06 -21.28
CA VAL A 12 3.69 10.19 -20.38
C VAL A 12 3.52 9.65 -18.95
N PRO A 13 4.39 10.03 -17.98
CA PRO A 13 4.31 9.49 -16.64
C PRO A 13 2.96 9.84 -16.02
N SER A 14 2.35 8.85 -15.35
CA SER A 14 1.06 9.02 -14.68
C SER A 14 1.15 10.07 -13.57
N LEU A 15 0.00 10.58 -13.10
CA LEU A 15 0.00 11.53 -11.97
C LEU A 15 0.68 10.94 -10.74
N VAL A 16 0.55 9.62 -10.53
CA VAL A 16 1.23 8.92 -9.44
C VAL A 16 2.74 8.98 -9.63
N ASP A 17 3.24 8.63 -10.82
CA ASP A 17 4.69 8.57 -11.08
C ASP A 17 5.37 9.95 -11.07
N ARG A 18 4.61 11.04 -11.26
CA ARG A 18 5.14 12.41 -11.20
C ARG A 18 5.34 12.91 -9.78
N TYR A 19 4.45 12.53 -8.86
CA TYR A 19 4.38 13.15 -7.52
C TYR A 19 4.70 12.19 -6.39
N PHE A 20 4.73 10.88 -6.66
CA PHE A 20 4.95 9.85 -5.68
C PHE A 20 6.15 8.96 -6.03
N THR A 21 6.98 8.72 -5.03
CA THR A 21 7.98 7.65 -5.03
C THR A 21 7.34 6.38 -4.52
N ARG A 22 7.46 5.29 -5.28
CA ARG A 22 6.90 3.99 -4.90
C ARG A 22 7.91 3.15 -4.13
N TRP A 23 7.47 2.69 -2.97
CA TRP A 23 8.20 1.80 -2.08
C TRP A 23 7.37 0.55 -1.79
N TYR A 24 8.05 -0.53 -1.41
CA TYR A 24 7.41 -1.81 -1.15
C TYR A 24 7.88 -2.42 0.16
N LYS A 25 6.97 -3.11 0.83
CA LYS A 25 7.29 -4.00 1.95
C LYS A 25 6.84 -5.40 1.58
N ALA A 26 7.80 -6.30 1.38
CA ALA A 26 7.53 -7.69 1.06
C ALA A 26 7.29 -8.50 2.34
N ASP A 27 6.48 -9.56 2.22
CA ASP A 27 6.25 -10.58 3.24
C ASP A 27 5.91 -10.01 4.62
N VAL A 28 4.94 -9.09 4.67
CA VAL A 28 4.62 -8.34 5.88
C VAL A 28 4.24 -9.31 7.01
N LYS A 29 4.89 -9.15 8.17
CA LYS A 29 4.76 -10.06 9.34
C LYS A 29 5.15 -11.51 9.05
N GLY A 30 6.07 -11.73 8.09
CA GLY A 30 6.55 -13.06 7.71
C GLY A 30 5.52 -13.86 6.92
N LYS A 31 4.45 -13.21 6.43
CA LYS A 31 3.42 -13.86 5.63
C LYS A 31 3.77 -13.80 4.15
N PRO A 32 3.97 -14.95 3.48
CA PRO A 32 4.39 -14.98 2.08
C PRO A 32 3.45 -14.19 1.15
N CYS A 33 4.03 -13.34 0.30
CA CYS A 33 3.34 -12.56 -0.72
C CYS A 33 2.31 -11.54 -0.21
N GLU A 34 2.08 -11.37 1.10
CA GLU A 34 1.26 -10.29 1.67
C GLU A 34 2.01 -8.94 1.59
N ASP A 35 2.37 -8.55 0.37
CA ASP A 35 3.22 -7.42 0.06
C ASP A 35 2.42 -6.11 -0.01
N HIS A 36 2.98 -5.05 0.56
CA HIS A 36 2.35 -3.74 0.61
C HIS A 36 3.12 -2.74 -0.25
N CYS A 37 2.38 -1.78 -0.81
CA CYS A 37 2.91 -0.67 -1.59
C CYS A 37 2.68 0.64 -0.83
N ILE A 38 3.73 1.45 -0.75
CA ILE A 38 3.75 2.74 -0.08
C ILE A 38 4.09 3.80 -1.13
N LEU A 39 3.14 4.69 -1.41
CA LEU A 39 3.35 5.82 -2.31
C LEU A 39 3.71 7.04 -1.45
N GLN A 40 4.98 7.45 -1.49
CA GLN A 40 5.46 8.59 -0.75
C GLN A 40 5.43 9.85 -1.62
N HIS A 41 4.64 10.84 -1.24
CA HIS A 41 4.60 12.13 -1.92
C HIS A 41 5.82 13.00 -1.54
N SER A 42 6.11 14.02 -2.36
CA SER A 42 7.18 15.00 -2.11
C SER A 42 7.03 15.76 -0.76
N ASN A 43 5.79 15.95 -0.29
CA ASN A 43 5.48 16.52 1.03
C ASN A 43 5.62 15.53 2.21
N ARG A 44 6.18 14.34 1.96
CA ARG A 44 6.42 13.25 2.91
C ARG A 44 5.18 12.51 3.41
N ILE A 45 3.98 12.80 2.90
CA ILE A 45 2.81 11.95 3.21
C ILE A 45 2.96 10.60 2.50
N CYS A 46 2.51 9.54 3.16
CA CYS A 46 2.58 8.18 2.65
C CYS A 46 1.16 7.66 2.44
N VAL A 47 0.85 7.24 1.22
CA VAL A 47 -0.39 6.53 0.90
C VAL A 47 -0.09 5.03 0.91
N ILE A 48 -0.86 4.29 1.72
CA ILE A 48 -0.69 2.85 1.91
C ILE A 48 -1.71 2.12 1.04
N THR A 49 -1.24 1.14 0.28
CA THR A 49 -2.04 0.26 -0.56
C THR A 49 -1.37 -1.10 -0.71
N LEU A 50 -1.93 -1.99 -1.51
CA LEU A 50 -1.39 -3.33 -1.77
C LEU A 50 -0.43 -3.30 -2.96
N ALA A 51 0.60 -4.15 -2.88
CA ALA A 51 1.49 -4.37 -4.01
C ALA A 51 0.86 -5.32 -5.02
N GLY A 52 1.27 -5.22 -6.30
CA GLY A 52 0.65 -5.95 -7.39
C GLY A 52 0.60 -7.47 -7.19
N SER A 53 1.61 -8.09 -6.55
CA SER A 53 1.62 -9.54 -6.30
C SER A 53 0.84 -9.97 -5.06
N HIS A 54 0.22 -9.05 -4.32
CA HIS A 54 -0.55 -9.39 -3.12
C HIS A 54 -1.72 -10.33 -3.51
N PRO A 55 -1.98 -11.44 -2.80
CA PRO A 55 -3.01 -12.42 -3.14
C PRO A 55 -4.38 -11.79 -3.42
N VAL A 56 -4.81 -10.83 -2.59
CA VAL A 56 -6.06 -10.07 -2.79
C VAL A 56 -6.17 -9.39 -4.16
N LEU A 57 -5.06 -9.01 -4.80
CA LEU A 57 -5.06 -8.40 -6.14
C LEU A 57 -4.89 -9.43 -7.27
N GLN A 58 -4.61 -10.70 -6.95
CA GLN A 58 -4.42 -11.75 -7.94
C GLN A 58 -5.75 -12.26 -8.50
N SER A 59 -5.71 -12.77 -9.72
CA SER A 59 -6.88 -13.33 -10.41
C SER A 59 -7.52 -14.44 -9.58
N GLY A 60 -8.84 -14.37 -9.39
CA GLY A 60 -9.63 -15.38 -8.68
C GLY A 60 -9.98 -15.02 -7.24
N LYS A 61 -9.38 -13.98 -6.64
CA LYS A 61 -9.82 -13.47 -5.33
C LYS A 61 -10.90 -12.42 -5.51
N THR A 62 -11.98 -12.55 -4.73
CA THR A 62 -13.05 -11.54 -4.67
C THR A 62 -13.17 -11.05 -3.23
N ILE A 63 -13.08 -9.74 -3.03
CA ILE A 63 -13.26 -9.13 -1.72
C ILE A 63 -14.75 -9.11 -1.38
N LYS A 64 -15.12 -9.75 -0.27
CA LYS A 64 -16.48 -9.76 0.26
C LYS A 64 -16.74 -8.52 1.12
N SER A 65 -15.81 -8.18 2.01
CA SER A 65 -15.92 -7.00 2.86
C SER A 65 -14.56 -6.54 3.38
N ILE A 66 -14.49 -5.29 3.80
CA ILE A 66 -13.32 -4.70 4.45
C ILE A 66 -13.78 -4.10 5.77
N SER A 67 -12.97 -4.25 6.82
CA SER A 67 -13.24 -3.68 8.14
C SER A 67 -12.06 -2.90 8.67
N TYR A 68 -12.29 -1.64 9.05
CA TYR A 68 -11.35 -0.80 9.79
C TYR A 68 -11.45 -0.99 11.31
N GLN A 69 -12.28 -1.92 11.78
CA GLN A 69 -12.37 -2.32 13.19
C GLN A 69 -11.23 -3.31 13.50
N ILE A 70 -10.25 -2.86 14.26
CA ILE A 70 -9.08 -3.67 14.64
C ILE A 70 -9.34 -4.48 15.91
N SER A 71 -9.95 -3.85 16.91
CA SER A 71 -10.37 -4.49 18.16
C SER A 71 -11.66 -3.86 18.65
N THR A 72 -12.29 -4.41 19.70
CA THR A 72 -13.53 -3.86 20.28
C THR A 72 -13.41 -2.37 20.62
N ASN A 73 -12.23 -1.93 21.06
CA ASN A 73 -11.97 -0.54 21.47
C ASN A 73 -11.12 0.25 20.46
N CYS A 74 -10.80 -0.31 19.29
CA CYS A 74 -9.93 0.35 18.31
C CYS A 74 -10.53 0.24 16.91
N SER A 75 -11.10 1.35 16.45
CA SER A 75 -11.53 1.55 15.06
C SER A 75 -10.69 2.63 14.42
N ARG A 76 -10.21 2.40 13.19
CA ARG A 76 -9.52 3.45 12.43
C ARG A 76 -10.47 4.51 11.87
N LEU A 77 -11.77 4.23 11.83
CA LEU A 77 -12.82 5.19 11.42
C LEU A 77 -13.05 6.29 12.46
N GLN A 78 -12.76 6.01 13.74
CA GLN A 78 -12.91 7.00 14.82
C GLN A 78 -11.76 8.02 14.87
N ASN A 79 -10.89 8.04 13.86
CA ASN A 79 -9.74 8.93 13.79
C ASN A 79 -10.16 10.37 13.47
N LYS A 80 -10.55 11.14 14.49
CA LYS A 80 -10.86 12.57 14.36
C LYS A 80 -9.59 13.43 14.39
N VAL A 81 -8.99 13.66 13.23
CA VAL A 81 -7.83 14.55 13.07
C VAL A 81 -8.29 16.00 12.96
N SER A 82 -7.82 16.88 13.85
CA SER A 82 -8.21 18.31 13.85
C SER A 82 -7.06 19.27 14.17
N GLY A 83 -7.13 20.47 13.59
CA GLY A 83 -6.23 21.60 13.87
C GLY A 83 -4.80 21.48 13.32
N LYS A 84 -4.04 22.58 13.40
CA LYS A 84 -2.64 22.69 12.91
C LYS A 84 -1.70 21.61 13.47
N PHE A 85 -1.96 21.16 14.70
CA PHE A 85 -1.16 20.14 15.39
C PHE A 85 -1.68 18.70 15.20
N LYS A 86 -2.68 18.49 14.34
CA LYS A 86 -3.24 17.16 14.03
C LYS A 86 -3.66 16.43 15.31
N ARG A 87 -4.34 17.15 16.22
CA ARG A 87 -4.84 16.61 17.50
C ARG A 87 -5.90 15.54 17.21
N GLY A 88 -5.88 14.45 17.98
CA GLY A 88 -6.78 13.31 17.81
C GLY A 88 -6.32 12.28 16.77
N ALA A 89 -5.24 12.54 16.03
CA ALA A 89 -4.68 11.56 15.11
C ALA A 89 -4.09 10.35 15.84
N GLN A 90 -4.55 9.16 15.48
CA GLN A 90 -3.99 7.92 15.99
C GLN A 90 -2.54 7.74 15.52
N PHE A 91 -1.65 7.40 16.44
CA PHE A 91 -0.26 7.08 16.09
C PHE A 91 -0.15 5.60 15.74
N LEU A 92 0.48 5.33 14.60
CA LEU A 92 0.71 4.00 14.05
C LEU A 92 2.20 3.66 14.13
N THR A 93 2.49 2.43 14.56
CA THR A 93 3.78 1.78 14.34
C THR A 93 3.79 1.10 12.97
N GLU A 94 4.96 0.68 12.49
CA GLU A 94 5.11 -0.01 11.19
C GLU A 94 4.17 -1.22 11.05
N LEU A 95 4.05 -2.04 12.11
CA LEU A 95 3.23 -3.26 12.10
C LEU A 95 1.80 -3.03 12.61
N ALA A 96 1.40 -1.78 12.87
CA ALA A 96 0.06 -1.47 13.32
C ALA A 96 -0.96 -1.85 12.25
N PRO A 97 -1.98 -2.65 12.59
CA PRO A 97 -3.02 -3.03 11.64
C PRO A 97 -3.89 -1.81 11.28
N LEU A 98 -4.21 -1.69 9.99
CA LEU A 98 -5.05 -0.66 9.40
C LEU A 98 -6.47 -1.18 9.18
N CYS A 99 -6.59 -2.29 8.46
CA CYS A 99 -7.87 -2.94 8.18
C CYS A 99 -7.70 -4.45 8.01
N LYS A 100 -8.83 -5.14 8.01
CA LYS A 100 -8.97 -6.56 7.68
C LYS A 100 -9.78 -6.68 6.40
N ILE A 101 -9.31 -7.49 5.46
CA ILE A 101 -9.98 -7.79 4.20
C ILE A 101 -10.49 -9.23 4.29
N TYR A 102 -11.77 -9.42 4.03
CA TYR A 102 -12.42 -10.72 4.02
C TYR A 102 -12.75 -11.10 2.57
N CYS A 103 -12.24 -12.23 2.12
CA CYS A 103 -12.48 -12.74 0.78
C CYS A 103 -13.69 -13.69 0.74
N SER A 104 -14.26 -13.88 -0.44
CA SER A 104 -15.43 -14.76 -0.65
C SER A 104 -15.13 -16.24 -0.41
N ASP A 105 -13.87 -16.64 -0.53
CA ASP A 105 -13.37 -17.99 -0.25
C ASP A 105 -13.11 -18.27 1.24
N GLY A 106 -13.36 -17.29 2.11
CA GLY A 106 -13.19 -17.40 3.56
C GLY A 106 -11.82 -16.95 4.08
N GLU A 107 -10.88 -16.56 3.21
CA GLU A 107 -9.58 -16.06 3.66
C GLU A 107 -9.66 -14.64 4.23
N GLU A 108 -8.79 -14.35 5.22
CA GLU A 108 -8.67 -13.04 5.86
C GLU A 108 -7.23 -12.51 5.74
N TYR A 109 -7.12 -11.25 5.30
CA TYR A 109 -5.85 -10.53 5.19
C TYR A 109 -5.84 -9.33 6.12
N THR A 110 -4.78 -9.19 6.92
CA THR A 110 -4.61 -8.05 7.83
C THR A 110 -3.59 -7.07 7.25
N ILE A 111 -4.07 -5.92 6.81
CA ILE A 111 -3.23 -4.89 6.20
C ILE A 111 -2.58 -4.05 7.29
N SER A 112 -1.27 -3.84 7.18
CA SER A 112 -0.48 -3.09 8.17
C SER A 112 0.02 -1.76 7.62
N SER A 113 0.31 -0.82 8.51
CA SER A 113 0.73 0.55 8.16
C SER A 113 2.00 0.59 7.29
N CYS A 114 2.95 -0.32 7.53
CA CYS A 114 4.28 -0.41 6.91
C CYS A 114 5.18 0.82 7.11
N VAL A 115 4.63 1.91 7.64
CA VAL A 115 5.34 3.11 8.05
C VAL A 115 4.85 3.56 9.41
N ARG A 116 5.75 4.14 10.19
CA ARG A 116 5.43 4.77 11.47
C ARG A 116 4.96 6.20 11.23
N GLY A 117 3.87 6.63 11.88
CA GLY A 117 3.34 7.97 11.69
C GLY A 117 1.95 8.19 12.26
N ARG A 118 1.38 9.37 12.01
CA ARG A 118 -0.01 9.70 12.35
C ARG A 118 -0.93 9.28 11.22
N LEU A 119 -1.98 8.54 11.54
CA LEU A 119 -3.05 8.25 10.59
C LEU A 119 -3.78 9.57 10.27
N MET A 120 -3.78 9.95 9.00
CA MET A 120 -4.45 11.16 8.52
C MET A 120 -5.85 10.84 8.02
N GLU A 121 -5.98 9.75 7.27
CA GLU A 121 -7.22 9.37 6.59
C GLU A 121 -7.25 7.85 6.35
N VAL A 122 -8.45 7.29 6.32
CA VAL A 122 -8.74 5.95 5.80
C VAL A 122 -9.75 6.09 4.68
N ASN A 123 -9.66 5.23 3.67
CA ASN A 123 -10.56 5.30 2.54
C ASN A 123 -11.89 4.61 2.84
N GLU A 124 -12.90 5.37 3.24
CA GLU A 124 -14.23 4.81 3.54
C GLU A 124 -14.95 4.25 2.30
N ASN A 125 -14.56 4.68 1.09
CA ASN A 125 -15.19 4.22 -0.15
C ASN A 125 -15.01 2.71 -0.38
N ILE A 126 -13.91 2.12 0.09
CA ILE A 126 -13.66 0.68 -0.04
C ILE A 126 -14.58 -0.16 0.87
N LEU A 127 -15.26 0.46 1.84
CA LEU A 127 -16.30 -0.21 2.64
C LEU A 127 -17.58 -0.40 1.84
N HIS A 128 -17.92 0.59 1.00
CA HIS A 128 -19.13 0.58 0.18
C HIS A 128 -18.92 -0.14 -1.15
N LYS A 129 -17.74 0.04 -1.76
CA LYS A 129 -17.35 -0.62 -3.01
C LYS A 129 -15.95 -1.24 -2.87
N PRO A 130 -15.83 -2.43 -2.26
CA PRO A 130 -14.52 -3.08 -2.02
C PRO A 130 -13.71 -3.35 -3.30
N SER A 131 -14.37 -3.52 -4.45
CA SER A 131 -13.71 -3.81 -5.72
C SER A 131 -12.75 -2.70 -6.18
N ILE A 132 -12.92 -1.45 -5.73
CA ILE A 132 -12.03 -0.35 -6.14
C ILE A 132 -10.59 -0.56 -5.64
N LEU A 133 -10.40 -1.30 -4.55
CA LEU A 133 -9.07 -1.70 -4.08
C LEU A 133 -8.36 -2.60 -5.10
N GLN A 134 -9.12 -3.45 -5.80
CA GLN A 134 -8.61 -4.33 -6.85
C GLN A 134 -8.49 -3.61 -8.21
N GLU A 135 -9.49 -2.80 -8.57
CA GLU A 135 -9.54 -2.08 -9.85
C GLU A 135 -8.46 -0.97 -9.93
N LYS A 136 -8.24 -0.25 -8.82
CA LYS A 136 -7.47 1.00 -8.80
C LYS A 136 -6.60 1.13 -7.53
N PRO A 137 -5.75 0.14 -7.18
CA PRO A 137 -5.01 0.12 -5.91
C PRO A 137 -4.10 1.34 -5.70
N SER A 138 -3.50 1.88 -6.76
CA SER A 138 -2.60 3.04 -6.68
C SER A 138 -3.30 4.40 -6.74
N THR A 139 -4.63 4.45 -6.88
CA THR A 139 -5.39 5.71 -6.99
C THR A 139 -6.61 5.69 -6.05
N GLU A 140 -7.81 5.49 -6.58
CA GLU A 140 -9.07 5.51 -5.80
C GLU A 140 -9.18 4.37 -4.77
N GLY A 141 -8.44 3.29 -4.97
CA GLY A 141 -8.41 2.11 -4.12
C GLY A 141 -7.37 2.13 -3.02
N TYR A 142 -6.82 3.28 -2.64
CA TYR A 142 -5.89 3.34 -1.52
C TYR A 142 -6.55 2.94 -0.19
N ILE A 143 -5.77 2.53 0.82
CA ILE A 143 -6.32 2.04 2.10
C ILE A 143 -6.25 3.11 3.18
N ALA A 144 -5.11 3.78 3.31
CA ALA A 144 -4.90 4.79 4.33
C ALA A 144 -3.86 5.82 3.89
N VAL A 145 -3.94 7.01 4.49
CA VAL A 145 -2.94 8.06 4.37
C VAL A 145 -2.28 8.25 5.73
N VAL A 146 -0.97 8.10 5.77
CA VAL A 146 -0.16 8.20 6.99
C VAL A 146 0.83 9.35 6.83
N LEU A 147 0.98 10.13 7.89
CA LEU A 147 1.96 11.19 7.98
C LEU A 147 3.09 10.78 8.95
N PRO A 148 4.27 10.45 8.43
CA PRO A 148 5.48 10.26 9.22
C PRO A 148 5.84 11.50 10.04
N LYS A 149 6.57 11.32 11.14
CA LYS A 149 7.22 12.45 11.81
C LYS A 149 8.29 13.04 10.88
N PHE A 150 8.44 14.36 10.91
CA PHE A 150 9.38 15.07 10.03
C PHE A 150 10.83 14.56 10.21
N GLU A 151 11.27 14.40 11.45
CA GLU A 151 12.60 13.90 11.82
C GLU A 151 12.85 12.47 11.34
N GLU A 152 11.83 11.61 11.37
CA GLU A 152 11.92 10.19 10.99
C GLU A 152 11.66 9.97 9.48
N SER A 153 11.23 11.01 8.74
CA SER A 153 10.77 10.87 7.36
C SER A 153 11.84 10.38 6.36
N LYS A 154 13.12 10.47 6.73
CA LYS A 154 14.25 9.95 5.95
C LYS A 154 14.54 8.47 6.24
N SER A 155 14.27 8.02 7.47
CA SER A 155 14.54 6.64 7.90
C SER A 155 13.37 5.70 7.68
N ILE A 156 12.14 6.20 7.47
CA ILE A 156 10.97 5.34 7.19
C ILE A 156 11.14 4.44 5.95
N THR A 157 12.05 4.80 5.04
CA THR A 157 12.33 4.04 3.81
C THR A 157 13.49 3.05 3.96
N GLU A 158 14.26 3.09 5.06
CA GLU A 158 15.46 2.26 5.25
C GLU A 158 15.15 0.75 5.30
N GLY A 159 13.90 0.37 5.57
CA GLY A 159 13.42 -1.01 5.54
C GLY A 159 12.46 -1.32 4.39
N LEU A 160 12.36 -0.44 3.39
CA LEU A 160 11.49 -0.60 2.23
C LEU A 160 12.30 -0.86 0.96
N LEU A 161 11.67 -1.58 0.04
CA LEU A 161 12.23 -1.95 -1.24
C LEU A 161 11.86 -0.92 -2.29
N THR A 162 12.81 -0.63 -3.18
CA THR A 162 12.53 0.09 -4.43
C THR A 162 11.75 -0.79 -5.40
N GLN A 163 11.16 -0.18 -6.44
CA GLN A 163 10.49 -0.89 -7.54
C GLN A 163 11.34 -2.04 -8.09
N LYS A 164 12.60 -1.76 -8.43
CA LYS A 164 13.50 -2.76 -9.02
C LYS A 164 13.76 -3.93 -8.07
N GLN A 165 14.04 -3.65 -6.79
CA GLN A 165 14.27 -4.69 -5.80
C GLN A 165 13.04 -5.57 -5.58
N TYR A 166 11.85 -4.95 -5.60
CA TYR A 166 10.60 -5.67 -5.47
C TYR A 166 10.32 -6.57 -6.68
N GLU A 167 10.53 -6.06 -7.90
CA GLU A 167 10.40 -6.84 -9.13
C GLU A 167 11.32 -8.07 -9.14
N GLU A 168 12.58 -7.92 -8.70
CA GLU A 168 13.52 -9.03 -8.56
C GLU A 168 13.00 -10.13 -7.61
N ILE A 169 12.35 -9.76 -6.51
CA ILE A 169 11.71 -10.71 -5.58
C ILE A 169 10.53 -11.41 -6.25
N VAL A 170 9.66 -10.66 -6.93
CA VAL A 170 8.50 -11.22 -7.62
C VAL A 170 8.91 -12.21 -8.70
N VAL A 171 9.90 -11.87 -9.54
CA VAL A 171 10.43 -12.77 -10.57
C VAL A 171 11.01 -14.05 -9.96
N LYS A 172 11.78 -13.94 -8.87
CA LYS A 172 12.32 -15.12 -8.17
C LYS A 172 11.20 -16.05 -7.67
N ARG A 173 10.11 -15.48 -7.13
CA ARG A 173 8.96 -16.26 -6.67
C ARG A 173 8.27 -16.98 -7.82
N ILE A 174 8.02 -16.29 -8.94
CA ILE A 174 7.41 -16.89 -10.14
C ILE A 174 8.24 -18.07 -10.64
N ASN A 175 9.56 -17.87 -10.78
CA ASN A 175 10.46 -18.93 -11.24
C ASN A 175 10.47 -20.14 -10.29
N ALA A 176 10.42 -19.92 -8.98
CA ALA A 176 10.36 -20.99 -7.99
C ALA A 176 9.03 -21.77 -8.06
N THR A 177 7.90 -21.10 -8.28
CA THR A 177 6.60 -21.76 -8.47
C THR A 177 6.58 -22.60 -9.76
N THR A 178 7.11 -22.06 -10.88
CA THR A 178 7.19 -22.79 -12.16
C THR A 178 8.12 -23.99 -12.09
N ALA A 179 9.20 -23.94 -11.31
CA ALA A 179 10.11 -25.07 -11.15
C ALA A 179 9.54 -26.22 -10.29
N THR A 180 8.47 -25.97 -9.55
CA THR A 180 7.84 -26.93 -8.61
C THR A 180 6.51 -27.49 -9.14
N SER A 181 6.03 -26.99 -10.28
CA SER A 181 4.80 -27.44 -10.96
C SER A 181 5.13 -28.35 -12.14
#